data_AF-A0A817I6Z2-F1
#
_entry.id   AF-A0A817I6Z2-F1
#
_cell.length_a   1.000
_cell.length_b   1.000
_cell.length_c   1.000
_cell.angle_alpha   90.00
_cell.angle_beta   90.00
_cell.angle_gamma   90.00
#
_symmetry.space_group_name_H-M   'P 1'
#
loop_
_entity.id
_entity.type
_entity.pdbx_description
1 polymer ?
#
loop_
_entity_poly.entity_id
_entity_poly.type
_entity_poly.pdbx_seq_one_letter_code
_entity_poly.pdbx_strand_id
1 'polypeptide(L)'
;MNPLYEDQSILGSKPLKPEGNTNSEQMDAEYIYRDLFLWCVLTYRLEMAKIFLGQMKTRICSALIASKILKSLAAYAPDQVAKEILFSKATDFETYAIEFVRCSYFYDKYQTCELIMRRVDLYGGITCLQMAITADDKQFIHEDACQALLTNIWYDKVDPVREQTRLLINILTFGISQLLISIYEKRFSKSSVKAKANDVG
;
A
#
# COMPACT_ATOMS: atom_id res chain seq x y z
N MET A 1 -34.90 24.37 -37.68
CA MET A 1 -35.42 24.21 -36.31
C MET A 1 -34.57 23.19 -35.57
N ASN A 2 -33.78 23.64 -34.60
CA ASN A 2 -33.46 22.85 -33.41
C ASN A 2 -34.01 23.71 -32.25
N PRO A 3 -34.84 23.19 -31.33
CA PRO A 3 -34.33 22.70 -30.03
C PRO A 3 -35.19 21.55 -29.44
N LEU A 4 -34.62 20.61 -28.67
CA LEU A 4 -34.55 20.64 -27.19
C LEU A 4 -35.79 21.23 -26.49
N TYR A 5 -36.28 20.48 -25.50
CA TYR A 5 -37.23 20.82 -24.43
C TYR A 5 -38.69 20.39 -24.63
N GLU A 6 -38.98 19.13 -24.32
CA GLU A 6 -40.31 18.75 -23.82
C GLU A 6 -40.23 18.63 -22.29
N ASP A 7 -40.59 19.76 -21.68
CA ASP A 7 -41.24 19.93 -20.38
C ASP A 7 -40.55 19.48 -19.07
N GLN A 8 -39.68 20.35 -18.53
CA GLN A 8 -39.25 20.36 -17.13
C GLN A 8 -40.20 21.18 -16.23
N SER A 9 -41.47 20.77 -16.06
CA SER A 9 -42.39 21.48 -15.15
C SER A 9 -43.14 20.62 -14.13
N ILE A 10 -42.71 19.39 -13.85
CA ILE A 10 -43.13 18.67 -12.63
C ILE A 10 -41.95 18.58 -11.65
N LEU A 11 -41.66 19.74 -11.06
CA LEU A 11 -40.93 19.88 -9.81
C LEU A 11 -41.82 19.39 -8.65
N GLY A 12 -42.00 18.07 -8.58
CA GLY A 12 -42.54 17.38 -7.42
C GLY A 12 -41.41 16.63 -6.73
N SER A 13 -40.68 17.35 -5.89
CA SER A 13 -39.67 16.88 -4.94
C SER A 13 -39.82 15.39 -4.56
N LYS A 14 -39.01 14.54 -5.21
CA LYS A 14 -38.75 13.19 -4.71
C LYS A 14 -38.01 13.36 -3.37
N PRO A 15 -38.50 12.79 -2.26
CA PRO A 15 -37.99 13.14 -0.95
C PRO A 15 -36.51 12.78 -0.85
N LEU A 16 -35.71 13.75 -0.40
CA LEU A 16 -34.37 13.48 0.11
C LEU A 16 -34.50 12.38 1.17
N LYS A 17 -33.86 11.24 0.92
CA LYS A 17 -33.64 10.22 1.95
C LYS A 17 -32.99 10.91 3.16
N PRO A 18 -33.39 10.59 4.40
CA PRO A 18 -32.74 11.14 5.57
C PRO A 18 -31.29 10.63 5.61
N GLU A 19 -30.32 11.52 5.36
CA GLU A 19 -28.87 11.24 5.39
C GLU A 19 -28.35 10.87 6.80
N GLY A 20 -29.24 10.70 7.79
CA GLY A 20 -28.90 10.33 9.17
C GLY A 20 -28.89 8.84 9.47
N ASN A 21 -29.46 7.96 8.63
CA ASN A 21 -29.64 6.52 8.95
C ASN A 21 -28.96 5.56 7.96
N THR A 22 -28.46 6.05 6.82
CA THR A 22 -27.87 5.22 5.78
C THR A 22 -26.47 4.71 6.12
N ASN A 23 -25.72 5.41 6.98
CA ASN A 23 -24.34 5.04 7.30
C ASN A 23 -24.26 3.92 8.34
N SER A 24 -25.20 3.86 9.30
CA SER A 24 -25.27 2.79 10.30
C SER A 24 -25.71 1.47 9.68
N GLU A 25 -26.78 1.48 8.90
CA GLU A 25 -27.30 0.27 8.23
C GLU A 25 -26.30 -0.33 7.22
N GLN A 26 -25.56 0.51 6.50
CA GLN A 26 -24.51 0.05 5.59
C GLN A 26 -23.31 -0.53 6.34
N MET A 27 -22.94 0.06 7.48
CA MET A 27 -21.85 -0.42 8.31
C MET A 27 -22.20 -1.79 8.92
N ASP A 28 -23.44 -1.97 9.39
CA ASP A 28 -23.95 -3.24 9.91
C ASP A 28 -23.95 -4.34 8.83
N ALA A 29 -24.33 -4.01 7.59
CA ALA A 29 -24.27 -4.95 6.48
C ALA A 29 -22.84 -5.38 6.14
N GLU A 30 -21.87 -4.47 6.18
CA GLU A 30 -20.45 -4.79 5.93
C GLU A 30 -19.90 -5.77 6.97
N TYR A 31 -20.29 -5.62 8.24
CA TYR A 31 -19.93 -6.58 9.30
C TYR A 31 -20.56 -7.96 9.06
N ILE A 32 -21.82 -8.03 8.63
CA ILE A 32 -22.49 -9.29 8.30
C ILE A 32 -21.78 -10.01 7.14
N TYR A 33 -21.45 -9.30 6.07
CA TYR A 33 -20.73 -9.88 4.93
C TYR A 33 -19.32 -10.34 5.32
N ARG A 34 -18.63 -9.56 6.16
CA ARG A 34 -17.32 -9.94 6.71
C ARG A 34 -17.40 -11.25 7.48
N ASP A 35 -18.37 -11.36 8.39
CA ASP A 35 -18.49 -12.54 9.27
C ASP A 35 -18.88 -13.77 8.47
N LEU A 36 -19.77 -13.63 7.49
CA LEU A 36 -20.14 -14.71 6.59
C LEU A 36 -18.98 -15.14 5.70
N PHE A 37 -18.19 -14.18 5.19
CA PHE A 37 -16.96 -14.45 4.45
C PHE A 37 -15.95 -15.23 5.29
N LEU A 38 -15.66 -14.75 6.51
CA LEU A 38 -14.74 -15.42 7.43
C LEU A 38 -15.22 -16.84 7.78
N TRP A 39 -16.52 -17.00 8.01
CA TRP A 39 -17.11 -18.32 8.25
C TRP A 39 -16.93 -19.25 7.04
N CYS A 40 -17.13 -18.76 5.81
CA CYS A 40 -16.88 -19.54 4.60
C CYS A 40 -15.41 -19.94 4.44
N VAL A 41 -14.47 -19.04 4.75
CA VAL A 41 -13.02 -19.35 4.70
C VAL A 41 -12.64 -20.40 5.74
N LEU A 42 -13.13 -20.28 6.98
CA LEU A 42 -12.87 -21.23 8.05
C LEU A 42 -13.52 -22.60 7.82
N THR A 43 -14.67 -22.64 7.14
CA THR A 43 -15.39 -23.88 6.81
C THR A 43 -15.03 -24.47 5.44
N TYR A 44 -13.97 -23.96 4.78
CA TYR A 44 -13.50 -24.42 3.47
C TYR A 44 -14.48 -24.27 2.30
N ARG A 45 -15.50 -23.42 2.42
CA ARG A 45 -16.48 -23.13 1.36
C ARG A 45 -16.00 -21.98 0.47
N LEU A 46 -14.87 -22.18 -0.21
CA LEU A 46 -14.13 -21.10 -0.87
C LEU A 46 -14.87 -20.45 -2.05
N GLU A 47 -15.69 -21.20 -2.79
CA GLU A 47 -16.48 -20.64 -3.88
C GLU A 47 -17.54 -19.64 -3.38
N MET A 48 -18.16 -19.93 -2.23
CA MET A 48 -19.06 -18.97 -1.57
C MET A 48 -18.30 -17.78 -1.01
N ALA A 49 -17.10 -18.01 -0.45
CA ALA A 49 -16.25 -16.94 0.03
C ALA A 49 -15.92 -15.93 -1.09
N LYS A 50 -15.63 -16.39 -2.31
CA LYS A 50 -15.39 -15.52 -3.48
C LYS A 50 -16.60 -14.66 -3.84
N ILE A 51 -17.82 -15.20 -3.73
CA ILE A 51 -19.05 -14.45 -3.99
C ILE A 51 -19.21 -13.32 -2.98
N PHE A 52 -19.06 -13.59 -1.68
CA PHE A 52 -19.13 -12.55 -0.65
C PHE A 52 -18.02 -11.53 -0.78
N LEU A 53 -16.82 -11.98 -1.17
CA LEU A 53 -15.69 -11.11 -1.44
C LEU A 53 -15.99 -10.11 -2.56
N GLY A 54 -16.75 -10.49 -3.58
CA GLY A 54 -17.23 -9.58 -4.63
C GLY A 54 -18.21 -8.50 -4.15
N GLN A 55 -18.94 -8.74 -3.05
CA GLN A 55 -19.93 -7.80 -2.50
C GLN A 55 -19.32 -6.82 -1.49
N MET A 56 -18.22 -7.19 -0.84
CA MET A 56 -17.56 -6.33 0.14
C MET A 56 -16.91 -5.10 -0.52
N LYS A 57 -16.80 -3.99 0.22
CA LYS A 57 -16.02 -2.82 -0.24
C LYS A 57 -14.51 -3.04 -0.04
N THR A 58 -14.11 -3.77 1.00
CA THR A 58 -12.71 -4.00 1.39
C THR A 58 -12.12 -5.29 0.83
N ARG A 59 -12.38 -5.58 -0.46
CA ARG A 59 -12.07 -6.89 -1.09
C ARG A 59 -10.59 -7.26 -1.04
N ILE A 60 -9.71 -6.28 -1.30
CA ILE A 60 -8.26 -6.48 -1.32
C ILE A 60 -7.79 -6.94 0.06
N CYS A 61 -8.13 -6.19 1.11
CA CYS A 61 -7.78 -6.55 2.49
C CYS A 61 -8.33 -7.93 2.84
N SER A 62 -9.64 -8.16 2.64
CA SER A 62 -10.32 -9.42 2.94
C SER A 62 -9.69 -10.64 2.24
N ALA A 63 -9.25 -10.49 0.98
CA ALA A 63 -8.55 -11.54 0.24
C ALA A 63 -7.20 -11.90 0.88
N LEU A 64 -6.41 -10.89 1.29
CA LEU A 64 -5.15 -11.09 2.00
C LEU A 64 -5.36 -11.74 3.39
N ILE A 65 -6.46 -11.40 4.08
CA ILE A 65 -6.84 -12.08 5.33
C ILE A 65 -7.12 -13.56 5.07
N ALA A 66 -7.86 -13.88 4.01
CA ALA A 66 -8.12 -15.27 3.64
C ALA A 66 -6.83 -16.03 3.31
N SER A 67 -5.89 -15.42 2.57
CA SER A 67 -4.56 -15.99 2.35
C SER A 67 -3.86 -16.29 3.68
N LYS A 68 -3.84 -15.34 4.62
CA LYS A 68 -3.23 -15.52 5.95
C LYS A 68 -3.86 -16.68 6.73
N ILE A 69 -5.20 -16.75 6.78
CA ILE A 69 -5.94 -17.79 7.48
C ILE A 69 -5.67 -19.17 6.86
N LEU A 70 -5.67 -19.27 5.53
CA LEU A 70 -5.42 -20.53 4.84
C LEU A 70 -3.97 -21.00 5.03
N LYS A 71 -2.99 -20.07 4.99
CA LYS A 71 -1.58 -20.37 5.28
C LYS A 71 -1.38 -20.81 6.73
N SER A 72 -2.04 -20.16 7.70
CA SER A 72 -1.96 -20.59 9.10
C SER A 72 -2.60 -21.95 9.31
N LEU A 73 -3.74 -22.21 8.66
CA LEU A 73 -4.42 -23.50 8.72
C LEU A 73 -3.62 -24.62 8.05
N ALA A 74 -2.90 -24.30 6.98
CA ALA A 74 -1.95 -25.22 6.33
C ALA A 74 -0.80 -25.66 7.25
N ALA A 75 -0.43 -24.83 8.24
CA ALA A 75 0.59 -25.20 9.22
C ALA A 75 0.11 -26.27 10.22
N TYR A 76 -1.20 -26.37 10.44
CA TYR A 76 -1.82 -27.35 11.35
C TYR A 76 -2.38 -28.58 10.62
N ALA A 77 -2.30 -28.63 9.30
CA ALA A 77 -2.81 -29.75 8.51
C ALA A 77 -2.01 -31.04 8.80
N PRO A 78 -2.68 -32.21 8.96
CA PRO A 78 -2.01 -33.46 9.30
C PRO A 78 -1.23 -34.06 8.12
N ASP A 79 -1.73 -33.87 6.89
CA ASP A 79 -1.19 -34.47 5.68
C ASP A 79 -0.53 -33.43 4.77
N GLN A 80 0.55 -33.83 4.09
CA GLN A 80 1.25 -32.99 3.12
C GLN A 80 0.37 -32.62 1.93
N VAL A 81 -0.49 -33.54 1.47
CA VAL A 81 -1.43 -33.31 0.37
C VAL A 81 -2.45 -32.24 0.76
N ALA A 82 -3.00 -32.33 1.98
CA ALA A 82 -3.90 -31.32 2.50
C ALA A 82 -3.20 -29.96 2.56
N LYS A 83 -1.98 -29.92 3.13
CA LYS A 83 -1.17 -28.70 3.20
C LYS A 83 -0.97 -28.05 1.83
N GLU A 84 -0.64 -28.82 0.80
CA GLU A 84 -0.44 -28.30 -0.57
C GLU A 84 -1.73 -27.72 -1.17
N ILE A 85 -2.87 -28.40 -0.98
CA ILE A 85 -4.18 -27.88 -1.40
C ILE A 85 -4.45 -26.54 -0.72
N LEU A 86 -4.14 -26.42 0.58
CA LEU A 86 -4.35 -25.18 1.34
C LEU A 86 -3.48 -24.03 0.89
N PHE A 87 -2.20 -24.31 0.59
CA PHE A 87 -1.31 -23.32 0.01
C PHE A 87 -1.79 -22.87 -1.37
N SER A 88 -2.19 -23.81 -2.24
CA SER A 88 -2.77 -23.47 -3.55
C SER A 88 -3.98 -22.56 -3.39
N LYS A 89 -4.88 -22.86 -2.44
CA LYS A 89 -6.05 -22.00 -2.17
C LYS A 89 -5.67 -20.64 -1.59
N ALA A 90 -4.65 -20.56 -0.75
CA ALA A 90 -4.15 -19.27 -0.27
C ALA A 90 -3.60 -18.43 -1.43
N THR A 91 -2.82 -19.03 -2.33
CA THR A 91 -2.30 -18.37 -3.54
C THR A 91 -3.41 -17.94 -4.50
N ASP A 92 -4.51 -18.69 -4.60
CA ASP A 92 -5.69 -18.27 -5.38
C ASP A 92 -6.27 -16.95 -4.84
N PHE A 93 -6.34 -16.78 -3.51
CA PHE A 93 -6.80 -15.53 -2.88
C PHE A 93 -5.79 -14.38 -3.01
N GLU A 94 -4.49 -14.68 -2.93
CA GLU A 94 -3.45 -13.68 -3.21
C GLU A 94 -3.57 -13.16 -4.65
N THR A 95 -3.73 -14.06 -5.62
CA THR A 95 -3.96 -13.72 -7.04
C THR A 95 -5.22 -12.87 -7.19
N TYR A 96 -6.31 -13.24 -6.51
CA TYR A 96 -7.53 -12.45 -6.53
C TYR A 96 -7.29 -11.03 -6.02
N ALA A 97 -6.55 -10.85 -4.91
CA ALA A 97 -6.19 -9.54 -4.39
C ALA A 97 -5.38 -8.69 -5.38
N ILE A 98 -4.41 -9.32 -6.06
CA ILE A 98 -3.58 -8.68 -7.10
C ILE A 98 -4.46 -8.17 -8.23
N GLU A 99 -5.41 -8.98 -8.71
CA GLU A 99 -6.30 -8.58 -9.80
C GLU A 99 -7.19 -7.38 -9.42
N PHE A 100 -7.70 -7.30 -8.18
CA PHE A 100 -8.42 -6.08 -7.73
C PHE A 100 -7.53 -4.86 -7.70
N VAL A 101 -6.30 -5.00 -7.19
CA VAL A 101 -5.35 -3.90 -7.15
C VAL A 101 -5.00 -3.45 -8.56
N ARG A 102 -4.78 -4.37 -9.50
CA ARG A 102 -4.53 -4.06 -10.91
C ARG A 102 -5.68 -3.32 -11.56
N CYS A 103 -6.91 -3.80 -11.38
CA CYS A 103 -8.10 -3.14 -11.91
C CYS A 103 -8.27 -1.74 -11.32
N SER A 104 -8.07 -1.59 -10.00
CA SER A 104 -8.13 -0.29 -9.34
C SER A 104 -7.02 0.64 -9.84
N TYR A 105 -5.80 0.13 -9.99
CA TYR A 105 -4.62 0.90 -10.43
C TYR A 105 -4.75 1.36 -11.88
N PHE A 106 -5.38 0.54 -12.73
CA PHE A 106 -5.72 0.91 -14.10
C PHE A 106 -6.71 2.07 -14.15
N TYR A 107 -7.67 2.13 -13.23
CA TYR A 107 -8.67 3.21 -13.18
C TYR A 107 -8.10 4.49 -12.58
N ASP A 108 -7.52 4.42 -11.38
CA ASP A 108 -6.91 5.56 -10.69
C ASP A 108 -5.75 5.10 -9.80
N LYS A 109 -4.54 5.53 -10.17
CA LYS A 109 -3.31 5.18 -9.45
C LYS A 109 -3.26 5.80 -8.06
N TYR A 110 -3.70 7.05 -7.91
CA TYR A 110 -3.61 7.78 -6.63
C TYR A 110 -4.62 7.22 -5.63
N GLN A 111 -5.87 7.04 -6.05
CA GLN A 111 -6.89 6.42 -5.20
C GLN A 111 -6.50 5.00 -4.82
N THR A 112 -5.90 4.22 -5.72
CA THR A 112 -5.43 2.87 -5.39
C THR A 112 -4.35 2.88 -4.31
N CYS A 113 -3.38 3.80 -4.40
CA CYS A 113 -2.37 3.94 -3.36
C CYS A 113 -2.98 4.29 -1.99
N GLU A 114 -3.96 5.21 -1.99
CA GLU A 114 -4.70 5.57 -0.78
C GLU A 114 -5.48 4.37 -0.23
N LEU A 115 -6.17 3.60 -1.08
CA LEU A 115 -6.93 2.41 -0.68
C LEU A 115 -6.05 1.33 -0.04
N ILE A 116 -4.83 1.13 -0.54
CA ILE A 116 -3.89 0.13 0.03
C ILE A 116 -3.35 0.60 1.40
N MET A 117 -3.11 1.91 1.56
CA MET A 117 -2.64 2.49 2.82
C MET A 117 -3.75 2.77 3.84
N ARG A 118 -5.00 2.83 3.40
CA ARG A 118 -6.14 3.10 4.26
C ARG A 118 -6.28 2.02 5.33
N ARG A 119 -6.56 2.45 6.56
CA ARG A 119 -6.91 1.55 7.67
C ARG A 119 -8.31 1.00 7.46
N VAL A 120 -8.43 -0.32 7.58
CA VAL A 120 -9.71 -1.02 7.47
C VAL A 120 -10.26 -1.29 8.85
N ASP A 121 -11.23 -0.47 9.28
CA ASP A 121 -11.86 -0.56 10.61
C ASP A 121 -12.57 -1.91 10.82
N LEU A 122 -13.10 -2.50 9.75
CA LEU A 122 -13.73 -3.83 9.75
C LEU A 122 -12.81 -4.94 10.28
N TYR A 123 -11.48 -4.74 10.23
CA TYR A 123 -10.49 -5.72 10.69
C TYR A 123 -9.56 -5.15 11.78
N GLY A 124 -10.05 -4.17 12.55
CA GLY A 124 -9.30 -3.61 13.67
C GLY A 124 -8.26 -2.55 13.27
N GLY A 125 -8.45 -1.89 12.13
CA GLY A 125 -7.62 -0.75 11.71
C GLY A 125 -6.29 -1.13 11.06
N ILE A 126 -6.18 -2.37 10.56
CA ILE A 126 -5.02 -2.83 9.79
C ILE A 126 -5.02 -2.26 8.36
N THR A 127 -3.84 -2.07 7.77
CA THR A 127 -3.71 -1.67 6.37
C THR A 127 -3.57 -2.90 5.46
N CYS A 128 -3.91 -2.77 4.18
CA CYS A 128 -3.74 -3.87 3.22
C CYS A 128 -2.27 -4.28 3.10
N LEU A 129 -1.36 -3.30 3.10
CA LEU A 129 0.08 -3.54 3.06
C LEU A 129 0.59 -4.29 4.30
N GLN A 130 0.14 -3.89 5.49
CA GLN A 130 0.51 -4.58 6.73
C GLN A 130 -0.01 -6.03 6.74
N MET A 131 -1.21 -6.27 6.22
CA MET A 131 -1.76 -7.61 6.10
C MET A 131 -0.96 -8.47 5.10
N ALA A 132 -0.62 -7.93 3.92
CA ALA A 132 0.19 -8.64 2.92
C ALA A 132 1.55 -9.09 3.49
N ILE A 133 2.21 -8.21 4.25
CA ILE A 133 3.47 -8.53 4.95
C ILE A 133 3.25 -9.62 6.00
N THR A 134 2.16 -9.52 6.78
CA THR A 134 1.82 -10.52 7.81
C THR A 134 1.49 -11.88 7.20
N ALA A 135 0.91 -11.91 6.00
CA ALA A 135 0.55 -13.10 5.24
C ALA A 135 1.70 -13.71 4.43
N ASP A 136 2.85 -13.02 4.33
CA ASP A 136 3.95 -13.37 3.42
C ASP A 136 3.46 -13.52 1.96
N ASP A 137 2.60 -12.58 1.53
CA ASP A 137 2.06 -12.49 0.16
C ASP A 137 3.04 -11.71 -0.73
N LYS A 138 4.11 -12.39 -1.18
CA LYS A 138 5.22 -11.77 -1.91
C LYS A 138 4.83 -11.29 -3.32
N GLN A 139 3.91 -12.00 -3.98
CA GLN A 139 3.47 -11.62 -5.32
C GLN A 139 2.68 -10.32 -5.26
N PHE A 140 1.87 -10.15 -4.21
CA PHE A 140 1.14 -8.92 -3.96
C PHE A 140 2.07 -7.71 -3.76
N ILE A 141 3.16 -7.87 -2.99
CA ILE A 141 4.13 -6.79 -2.74
C ILE A 141 4.93 -6.43 -4.01
N HIS A 142 5.16 -7.41 -4.89
CA HIS A 142 5.87 -7.18 -6.15
C HIS A 142 5.03 -6.47 -7.21
N GLU A 143 3.73 -6.31 -6.99
CA GLU A 143 2.84 -5.65 -7.94
C GLU A 143 3.21 -4.17 -8.14
N ASP A 144 3.06 -3.67 -9.37
CA ASP A 144 3.44 -2.31 -9.77
C ASP A 144 2.77 -1.24 -8.90
N ALA A 145 1.53 -1.47 -8.46
CA ALA A 145 0.81 -0.58 -7.56
C ALA A 145 1.48 -0.46 -6.19
N CYS A 146 1.99 -1.56 -5.64
CA CYS A 146 2.71 -1.58 -4.36
C CYS A 146 4.08 -0.92 -4.49
N GLN A 147 4.78 -1.14 -5.60
CA GLN A 147 6.07 -0.48 -5.87
C GLN A 147 5.91 1.04 -6.07
N ALA A 148 4.87 1.46 -6.80
CA ALA A 148 4.53 2.87 -6.97
C ALA A 148 4.15 3.52 -5.63
N LEU A 149 3.38 2.82 -4.80
CA LEU A 149 3.04 3.27 -3.45
C LEU A 149 4.29 3.41 -2.57
N LEU A 150 5.18 2.40 -2.53
CA LEU A 150 6.43 2.46 -1.76
C LEU A 150 7.34 3.59 -2.24
N THR A 151 7.40 3.80 -3.55
CA THR A 151 8.09 4.93 -4.17
C THR A 151 7.49 6.25 -3.69
N ASN A 152 6.17 6.38 -3.70
CA ASN A 152 5.49 7.58 -3.21
C ASN A 152 5.71 7.81 -1.72
N ILE A 153 5.72 6.76 -0.88
CA ILE A 153 6.09 6.87 0.54
C ILE A 153 7.56 7.30 0.69
N TRP A 154 8.46 6.72 -0.10
CA TRP A 154 9.89 7.02 -0.03
C TRP A 154 10.19 8.46 -0.42
N TYR A 155 9.49 8.97 -1.43
CA TYR A 155 9.65 10.35 -1.89
C TYR A 155 8.79 11.33 -1.10
N ASP A 156 7.69 10.91 -0.46
CA ASP A 156 6.72 11.60 0.43
C ASP A 156 6.20 12.96 -0.08
N LYS A 157 7.11 13.92 -0.35
CA LYS A 157 6.89 15.29 -0.86
C LYS A 157 8.06 15.86 -1.70
N VAL A 158 8.99 15.02 -2.13
CA VAL A 158 10.27 15.41 -2.76
C VAL A 158 10.19 15.10 -4.24
N ASP A 159 10.15 16.12 -5.10
CA ASP A 159 10.13 15.94 -6.55
C ASP A 159 11.37 15.14 -7.01
N PRO A 160 11.21 13.90 -7.53
CA PRO A 160 12.34 12.98 -7.73
C PRO A 160 13.38 13.50 -8.72
N VAL A 161 12.98 14.37 -9.65
CA VAL A 161 13.88 14.93 -10.68
C VAL A 161 14.64 16.17 -10.20
N ARG A 162 14.04 16.99 -9.33
CA ARG A 162 14.62 18.27 -8.90
C ARG A 162 15.60 18.12 -7.74
N GLU A 163 15.46 17.04 -6.98
CA GLU A 163 16.13 16.86 -5.70
C GLU A 163 17.28 15.84 -5.77
N GLN A 164 17.29 14.88 -6.71
CA GLN A 164 18.45 13.99 -6.91
C GLN A 164 19.73 14.77 -7.21
N THR A 165 19.63 15.84 -8.02
CA THR A 165 20.77 16.72 -8.30
C THR A 165 21.17 17.53 -7.06
N ARG A 166 20.21 18.04 -6.28
CA ARG A 166 20.48 18.79 -5.04
C ARG A 166 21.10 17.93 -3.95
N LEU A 167 20.63 16.69 -3.78
CA LEU A 167 21.20 15.72 -2.85
C LEU A 167 22.62 15.33 -3.26
N LEU A 168 22.86 15.06 -4.55
CA LEU A 168 24.22 14.80 -5.05
C LEU A 168 25.14 16.01 -4.85
N ILE A 169 24.65 17.23 -5.10
CA ILE A 169 25.40 18.47 -4.86
C ILE A 169 25.72 18.64 -3.37
N ASN A 170 24.77 18.37 -2.47
CA ASN A 170 24.99 18.48 -1.03
C ASN A 170 25.95 17.41 -0.49
N ILE A 171 25.90 16.18 -1.03
CA ILE A 171 26.85 15.11 -0.69
C ILE A 171 28.25 15.45 -1.21
N LEU A 172 28.35 15.99 -2.43
CA LEU A 172 29.61 16.44 -3.03
C LEU A 172 30.21 17.63 -2.28
N THR A 173 29.42 18.64 -1.93
CA THR A 173 29.92 19.81 -1.18
C THR A 173 30.41 19.42 0.21
N PHE A 174 29.73 18.49 0.88
CA PHE A 174 30.22 17.94 2.14
C PHE A 174 31.53 17.18 1.96
N GLY A 175 31.64 16.31 0.95
CA GLY A 175 32.89 15.59 0.65
C GLY A 175 34.07 16.51 0.28
N ILE A 176 33.82 17.54 -0.53
CA ILE A 176 34.82 18.53 -0.93
C ILE A 176 35.24 19.40 0.26
N SER A 177 34.31 19.75 1.16
CA SER A 177 34.61 20.52 2.37
C SER A 177 35.60 19.79 3.29
N GLN A 178 35.46 18.46 3.44
CA GLN A 178 36.37 17.64 4.24
C GLN A 178 37.77 17.53 3.60
N LEU A 179 37.83 17.42 2.27
CA LEU A 179 39.10 17.42 1.54
C LEU A 179 39.81 18.78 1.64
N LEU A 180 39.07 19.89 1.56
CA LEU A 180 39.62 21.24 1.70
C LEU A 180 40.20 21.48 3.09
N ILE A 181 39.51 21.05 4.15
CA ILE A 181 39.99 21.16 5.54
C ILE A 181 41.29 20.37 5.72
N SER A 182 41.36 19.14 5.21
CA SER A 182 42.55 18.30 5.28
C SER A 182 43.74 18.85 4.49
N ILE A 183 43.49 19.42 3.30
CA ILE A 183 44.55 20.08 2.50
C ILE A 183 45.04 21.34 3.19
N TYR A 184 44.13 22.11 3.80
CA TYR A 184 44.47 23.33 4.52
C TYR A 184 45.34 23.03 5.75
N GLU A 185 45.00 22.01 6.53
CA GLU A 185 45.77 21.57 7.69
C GLU A 185 47.17 21.08 7.31
N LYS A 186 47.28 20.30 6.23
CA LYS A 186 48.59 19.88 5.68
C LYS A 186 49.44 21.05 5.20
N ARG A 187 48.83 22.07 4.60
CA ARG A 187 49.56 23.29 4.15
C ARG A 187 50.02 24.14 5.33
N PHE A 188 49.19 24.28 6.36
CA PHE A 188 49.50 25.03 7.57
C PHE A 188 50.68 24.40 8.34
N SER A 189 50.65 23.08 8.54
CA SER A 189 51.74 22.33 9.18
C SER A 189 53.07 22.51 8.44
N LYS A 190 53.07 22.41 7.10
CA LYS A 190 54.28 22.58 6.28
C LYS A 190 54.85 24.00 6.32
N SER A 191 54.00 25.03 6.41
CA SER A 191 54.43 26.42 6.53
C SER A 191 55.04 26.72 7.91
N SER A 192 54.44 26.18 8.98
CA SER A 192 54.97 26.32 10.35
C SER A 192 56.33 25.64 10.53
N VAL A 193 56.53 24.44 9.97
CA VAL A 193 57.83 23.73 9.99
C VAL A 193 58.90 24.51 9.23
N LYS A 194 58.57 25.12 8.08
CA LYS A 194 59.53 25.87 7.27
C LYS A 194 59.93 27.20 7.92
N ALA A 195 59.00 27.87 8.61
CA ALA A 195 59.30 29.07 9.40
C ALA A 195 60.24 28.76 10.58
N LYS A 196 60.04 27.62 11.25
CA LYS A 196 60.90 27.19 12.37
C LYS A 196 62.30 26.74 11.94
N ALA A 197 62.47 26.26 10.71
CA ALA A 197 63.77 25.86 10.18
C ALA A 197 64.65 27.04 9.75
N ASN A 198 64.05 28.18 9.39
CA ASN A 198 64.79 29.39 9.00
C ASN A 198 65.27 30.23 10.19
N ASP A 199 64.75 29.99 11.40
CA ASP A 199 65.07 30.76 12.62
C ASP A 199 66.22 30.12 13.43
N VAL A 200 66.75 28.97 12.97
CA VAL A 200 67.76 28.15 13.69
C VAL A 200 69.08 28.03 12.90
N GLY A 201 69.18 28.69 11.73
CA GLY A 201 70.41 28.78 10.92
C GLY A 201 70.95 30.19 10.88
#